data_AF-A0AAZ3SUB3-F1
#
_entry.id   AF-A0AAZ3SUB3-F1
#
_cell.length_a   1.000
_cell.length_b   1.000
_cell.length_c   1.000
_cell.angle_alpha   90.00
_cell.angle_beta   90.00
_cell.angle_gamma   90.00
#
_symmetry.space_group_name_H-M   'P 1'
#
loop_
_entity.id
_entity.type
_entity.pdbx_description
1 polymer ?
#
loop_
_entity_poly.entity_id
_entity_poly.type
_entity_poly.pdbx_seq_one_letter_code
_entity_poly.pdbx_strand_id
1 'polypeptide(L)'
;MKPACIKALTRIFKVSDLDNDGILNDNELNFFQRTCFNAPLASQALEDVKNVVRKNVIDGVCDNGLTLKGFLFLHTLFIQRGRHETTWTVLRRFGYDDDLELHQDYLFPLTLKIPPDCTTELNHDAYLFLQSVFDKHDKVLTLTVLGMPSGPAALRVNAFKCLTHVGHGEGEPTVLGSRPRWWLTTYLDVQRCLEYLGYLGYPIISEQESQAVAITVTRDKKIDLQKKQTQRSVFRCNVFGDSGSGKSGFLQAFLGRNLTRQNIISEQHMSYYAISTAYVYGQEKYLLLHEVFPDFNVLSDADQACDIVCLAYDASNPHSFEYCARVFKQYFMDTKTPCMMIAAKSDLQETKQLYALTPLEFCRKHKMPPPQAFTCNTADEPCKDIYTKLTTMAMHPHARLRCMCTCNRCTFCHLQNFINSELVQTVKAKLYTAILSRHVTQADLKSSTFWLRVSVGATVFAVLGIAMYRVLLKQR
;
A
#
# COMPACT_ATOMS: atom_id res chain seq x y z
N MET A 1 38.12 -17.11 11.20
CA MET A 1 37.30 -16.84 10.00
C MET A 1 37.52 -15.41 9.55
N LYS A 2 37.46 -15.13 8.24
CA LYS A 2 37.57 -13.76 7.72
C LYS A 2 36.34 -12.92 8.13
N PRO A 3 36.46 -11.59 8.31
CA PRO A 3 35.33 -10.72 8.70
C PRO A 3 34.12 -10.78 7.75
N ALA A 4 34.34 -10.87 6.44
CA ALA A 4 33.26 -10.97 5.44
C ALA A 4 32.40 -12.24 5.65
N CYS A 5 33.05 -13.38 5.95
CA CYS A 5 32.38 -14.65 6.22
C CYS A 5 31.54 -14.57 7.50
N ILE A 6 32.07 -13.92 8.54
CA ILE A 6 31.32 -13.68 9.78
C ILE A 6 30.08 -12.82 9.48
N LYS A 7 30.23 -11.72 8.72
CA LYS A 7 29.11 -10.84 8.35
C LYS A 7 28.02 -11.61 7.59
N ALA A 8 28.40 -12.45 6.62
CA ALA A 8 27.45 -13.28 5.86
C ALA A 8 26.71 -14.27 6.78
N LEU A 9 27.43 -15.03 7.60
CA LEU A 9 26.85 -15.99 8.54
C LEU A 9 25.96 -15.31 9.60
N THR A 10 26.32 -14.11 10.05
CA THR A 10 25.47 -13.32 10.96
C THR A 10 24.16 -12.91 10.29
N ARG A 11 24.15 -12.54 9.00
CA ARG A 11 22.90 -12.30 8.28
C ARG A 11 22.08 -13.58 8.17
N ILE A 12 22.71 -14.70 7.81
CA ILE A 12 22.03 -16.00 7.68
C ILE A 12 21.36 -16.40 8.99
N PHE A 13 22.06 -16.22 10.12
CA PHE A 13 21.50 -16.44 11.45
C PHE A 13 20.24 -15.60 11.67
N LYS A 14 20.31 -14.29 11.42
CA LYS A 14 19.16 -13.38 11.59
C LYS A 14 17.98 -13.67 10.66
N VAL A 15 18.24 -14.21 9.46
CA VAL A 15 17.17 -14.62 8.54
C VAL A 15 16.54 -15.94 8.99
N SER A 16 17.31 -16.80 9.65
CA SER A 16 16.86 -18.11 10.15
C SER A 16 16.16 -18.02 11.51
N ASP A 17 16.44 -16.97 12.27
CA ASP A 17 15.77 -16.58 13.51
C ASP A 17 14.40 -15.99 13.17
N LEU A 18 13.36 -16.84 13.26
CA LEU A 18 12.03 -16.55 12.73
C LEU A 18 11.18 -15.77 13.73
N ASP A 19 11.43 -15.86 15.03
CA ASP A 19 10.74 -15.07 16.04
C ASP A 19 11.57 -13.89 16.57
N ASN A 20 12.84 -13.76 16.14
CA ASN A 20 13.77 -12.69 16.47
C ASN A 20 14.05 -12.61 17.99
N ASP A 21 14.07 -13.77 18.66
CA ASP A 21 14.42 -13.90 20.07
C ASP A 21 15.94 -13.96 20.31
N GLY A 22 16.75 -14.06 19.24
CA GLY A 22 18.20 -14.08 19.26
C GLY A 22 18.81 -15.48 19.43
N ILE A 23 18.00 -16.53 19.41
CA ILE A 23 18.42 -17.94 19.41
C ILE A 23 17.78 -18.68 18.24
N LEU A 24 18.37 -19.82 17.84
CA LEU A 24 17.73 -20.74 16.89
C LEU A 24 17.21 -21.95 17.65
N ASN A 25 15.90 -22.02 17.82
CA ASN A 25 15.23 -23.14 18.46
C ASN A 25 15.22 -24.39 17.54
N ASP A 26 14.72 -25.53 18.05
CA ASP A 26 14.74 -26.79 17.29
C ASP A 26 13.91 -26.73 16.00
N ASN A 27 12.84 -25.93 15.97
CA ASN A 27 12.01 -25.79 14.77
C ASN A 27 12.76 -25.00 13.70
N GLU A 28 13.41 -23.91 14.09
CA GLU A 28 14.20 -23.05 13.20
C GLU A 28 15.46 -23.75 12.70
N LEU A 29 16.13 -24.52 13.56
CA LEU A 29 17.27 -25.35 13.18
C LEU A 29 16.86 -26.43 12.18
N ASN A 30 15.70 -27.08 12.38
CA ASN A 30 15.18 -28.05 11.42
C ASN A 30 14.76 -27.39 10.11
N PHE A 31 14.15 -26.21 10.15
CA PHE A 31 13.83 -25.42 8.97
C PHE A 31 15.09 -25.04 8.19
N PHE A 32 16.12 -24.55 8.88
CA PHE A 32 17.42 -24.22 8.31
C PHE A 32 18.08 -25.43 7.65
N GLN A 33 18.07 -26.59 8.32
CA GLN A 33 18.64 -27.84 7.80
C GLN A 33 17.88 -28.34 6.56
N ARG A 34 16.55 -28.36 6.61
CA ARG A 34 15.73 -28.71 5.44
C ARG A 34 16.04 -27.80 4.27
N THR A 35 16.15 -26.50 4.51
CA THR A 35 16.37 -25.50 3.47
C THR A 35 17.76 -25.60 2.83
N CYS A 36 18.79 -25.89 3.62
CA CYS A 36 20.18 -25.96 3.14
C CYS A 36 20.59 -27.34 2.61
N PHE A 37 20.09 -28.42 3.21
CA PHE A 37 20.58 -29.78 2.99
C PHE A 37 19.50 -30.77 2.56
N ASN A 38 18.25 -30.31 2.37
CA ASN A 38 17.10 -31.14 1.99
C ASN A 38 16.78 -32.29 2.95
N ALA A 39 17.29 -32.24 4.18
CA ALA A 39 17.05 -33.25 5.21
C ALA A 39 17.03 -32.61 6.61
N PRO A 40 16.03 -32.93 7.46
CA PRO A 40 16.06 -32.53 8.86
C PRO A 40 17.06 -33.37 9.65
N LEU A 41 17.55 -32.83 10.77
CA LEU A 41 18.38 -33.59 11.71
C LEU A 41 17.48 -34.35 12.69
N ALA A 42 17.86 -35.57 13.05
CA ALA A 42 17.22 -36.27 14.15
C ALA A 42 17.41 -35.47 15.46
N SER A 43 16.42 -35.47 16.34
CA SER A 43 16.46 -34.70 17.60
C SER A 43 17.71 -35.02 18.44
N GLN A 44 18.14 -36.28 18.47
CA GLN A 44 19.37 -36.68 19.15
C GLN A 44 20.62 -36.04 18.52
N ALA A 45 20.70 -35.97 17.19
CA ALA A 45 21.83 -35.36 16.50
C ALA A 45 21.88 -33.85 16.74
N LEU A 46 20.74 -33.16 16.80
CA LEU A 46 20.68 -31.74 17.18
C LEU A 46 21.22 -31.53 18.60
N GLU A 47 20.82 -32.38 19.55
CA GLU A 47 21.27 -32.28 20.93
C GLU A 47 22.77 -32.57 21.05
N ASP A 48 23.31 -33.51 20.28
CA ASP A 48 24.74 -33.77 20.20
C ASP A 48 25.52 -32.56 19.66
N VAL A 49 24.99 -31.87 18.64
CA VAL A 49 25.58 -30.62 18.14
C VAL A 49 25.57 -29.54 19.23
N LYS A 50 24.44 -29.34 19.93
CA LYS A 50 24.36 -28.37 21.03
C LYS A 50 25.33 -28.71 22.16
N ASN A 51 25.46 -30.00 22.51
CA ASN A 51 26.42 -30.46 23.52
C ASN A 51 27.86 -30.17 23.15
N VAL A 52 28.24 -30.28 21.87
CA VAL A 52 29.56 -29.87 21.39
C VAL A 52 29.75 -28.36 21.58
N VAL A 53 28.74 -27.55 21.27
CA VAL A 53 28.82 -26.09 21.47
C VAL A 53 28.95 -25.73 22.96
N ARG A 54 28.11 -26.30 23.84
CA ARG A 54 28.15 -26.08 25.30
C ARG A 54 29.52 -26.36 25.91
N LYS A 55 30.23 -27.40 25.41
CA LYS A 55 31.56 -27.78 25.90
C LYS A 55 32.67 -26.81 25.48
N ASN A 56 32.49 -26.07 24.38
CA ASN A 56 33.57 -25.27 23.79
C ASN A 56 33.32 -23.76 23.85
N VAL A 57 32.07 -23.32 23.95
CA VAL A 57 31.68 -21.90 23.91
C VAL A 57 30.69 -21.59 25.03
N ILE A 58 31.13 -20.72 25.94
CA ILE A 58 30.27 -20.14 26.96
C ILE A 58 29.23 -19.24 26.26
N ASP A 59 27.96 -19.38 26.63
CA ASP A 59 26.80 -18.72 25.99
C ASP A 59 26.61 -19.10 24.51
N GLY A 60 27.14 -20.24 24.07
CA GLY A 60 26.91 -20.74 22.71
C GLY A 60 25.52 -21.38 22.52
N VAL A 61 24.87 -21.77 23.61
CA VAL A 61 23.50 -22.33 23.64
C VAL A 61 22.78 -21.70 24.83
N CYS A 62 21.61 -21.11 24.59
CA CYS A 62 20.75 -20.46 25.59
C CYS A 62 19.32 -20.99 25.40
N ASP A 63 18.59 -21.27 26.49
CA ASP A 63 17.20 -21.74 26.45
C ASP A 63 16.94 -22.91 25.48
N ASN A 64 17.92 -23.82 25.40
CA ASN A 64 17.95 -24.93 24.45
C ASN A 64 17.98 -24.55 22.96
N GLY A 65 18.18 -23.27 22.62
CA GLY A 65 18.45 -22.78 21.27
C GLY A 65 19.91 -22.43 21.03
N LEU A 66 20.32 -22.42 19.77
CA LEU A 66 21.68 -22.08 19.37
C LEU A 66 21.83 -20.56 19.23
N THR A 67 22.78 -19.94 19.94
CA THR A 67 23.01 -18.50 19.83
C THR A 67 23.86 -18.15 18.60
N LEU A 68 23.92 -16.87 18.22
CA LEU A 68 24.81 -16.41 17.14
C LEU A 68 26.28 -16.81 17.39
N LYS A 69 26.75 -16.75 18.63
CA LYS A 69 28.12 -17.17 19.00
C LYS A 69 28.31 -18.67 18.74
N GLY A 70 27.34 -19.49 19.15
CA GLY A 70 27.34 -20.93 18.90
C GLY A 70 27.31 -21.27 17.42
N PHE A 71 26.48 -20.57 16.65
CA PHE A 71 26.37 -20.73 15.20
C PHE A 71 27.69 -20.45 14.48
N LEU A 72 28.34 -19.32 14.78
CA LEU A 72 29.66 -18.98 14.23
C LEU A 72 30.73 -20.00 14.64
N PHE A 73 30.68 -20.49 15.87
CA PHE A 73 31.59 -21.53 16.34
C PHE A 73 31.43 -22.84 15.55
N LEU A 74 30.21 -23.29 15.28
CA LEU A 74 29.97 -24.50 14.47
C LEU A 74 30.57 -24.38 13.07
N HIS A 75 30.38 -23.24 12.40
CA HIS A 75 31.00 -23.00 11.09
C HIS A 75 32.52 -22.94 11.16
N THR A 76 33.09 -22.40 12.25
CA THR A 76 34.54 -22.44 12.49
C THR A 76 35.03 -23.89 12.61
N LEU A 77 34.31 -24.72 13.37
CA LEU A 77 34.65 -26.11 13.59
C LEU A 77 34.59 -26.93 12.29
N PHE A 78 33.58 -26.70 11.44
CA PHE A 78 33.49 -27.35 10.13
C PHE A 78 34.68 -27.02 9.24
N ILE A 79 35.08 -25.74 9.18
CA ILE A 79 36.23 -25.30 8.38
C ILE A 79 37.53 -25.93 8.91
N GLN A 80 37.76 -25.89 10.23
CA GLN A 80 38.97 -26.46 10.84
C GLN A 80 39.09 -27.98 10.64
N ARG A 81 37.96 -28.69 10.59
CA ARG A 81 37.92 -30.14 10.32
C ARG A 81 37.97 -30.50 8.84
N GLY A 82 38.23 -29.52 7.95
CA GLY A 82 38.29 -29.73 6.50
C GLY A 82 36.94 -29.86 5.81
N ARG A 83 35.81 -29.74 6.53
CA ARG A 83 34.43 -29.83 6.01
C ARG A 83 33.87 -28.48 5.60
N HIS A 84 34.68 -27.69 4.91
CA HIS A 84 34.34 -26.31 4.53
C HIS A 84 33.19 -26.24 3.48
N GLU A 85 33.00 -27.29 2.67
CA GLU A 85 31.87 -27.39 1.73
C GLU A 85 30.50 -27.30 2.41
N THR A 86 30.36 -27.74 3.67
CA THR A 86 29.12 -27.58 4.43
C THR A 86 28.80 -26.10 4.65
N THR A 87 29.81 -25.28 4.97
CA THR A 87 29.65 -23.83 5.11
C THR A 87 29.35 -23.17 3.77
N TRP A 88 30.01 -23.59 2.68
CA TRP A 88 29.72 -23.08 1.34
C TRP A 88 28.32 -23.43 0.85
N THR A 89 27.82 -24.63 1.16
CA THR A 89 26.44 -25.04 0.84
C THR A 89 25.43 -24.07 1.46
N VAL A 90 25.62 -23.72 2.74
CA VAL A 90 24.79 -22.73 3.45
C VAL A 90 24.91 -21.35 2.79
N LEU A 91 26.13 -20.87 2.52
CA LEU A 91 26.36 -19.56 1.90
C LEU A 91 25.66 -19.46 0.53
N ARG A 92 25.88 -20.44 -0.35
CA ARG A 92 25.27 -20.49 -1.68
C ARG A 92 23.75 -20.58 -1.62
N ARG A 93 23.19 -21.36 -0.68
CA ARG A 93 21.73 -21.44 -0.51
C ARG A 93 21.09 -20.09 -0.16
N PHE A 94 21.82 -19.25 0.58
CA PHE A 94 21.40 -17.90 0.96
C PHE A 94 21.78 -16.81 -0.06
N GLY A 95 22.23 -17.21 -1.26
CA GLY A 95 22.50 -16.33 -2.39
C GLY A 95 23.90 -15.72 -2.39
N TYR A 96 24.83 -16.19 -1.55
CA TYR A 96 26.21 -15.70 -1.57
C TYR A 96 27.06 -16.37 -2.65
N ASP A 97 27.91 -15.57 -3.28
CA ASP A 97 28.93 -16.03 -4.23
C ASP A 97 30.28 -16.35 -3.53
N ASP A 98 31.29 -16.70 -4.32
CA ASP A 98 32.62 -17.06 -3.85
C ASP A 98 33.38 -15.86 -3.21
N ASP A 99 32.95 -14.63 -3.48
CA ASP A 99 33.48 -13.39 -2.89
C ASP A 99 32.73 -12.98 -1.60
N LEU A 100 31.73 -13.77 -1.19
CA LEU A 100 30.86 -13.53 -0.03
C LEU A 100 30.00 -12.26 -0.17
N GLU A 101 29.67 -11.91 -1.41
CA GLU A 101 28.67 -10.91 -1.76
C GLU A 101 27.37 -11.60 -2.20
N LEU A 102 26.24 -10.91 -2.12
CA LEU A 102 24.98 -11.48 -2.62
C LEU A 102 24.98 -11.42 -4.14
N HIS A 103 24.80 -12.56 -4.77
CA HIS A 103 24.81 -12.70 -6.21
C HIS A 103 23.74 -11.80 -6.84
N GLN A 104 24.09 -11.11 -7.92
CA GLN A 104 23.19 -10.15 -8.57
C GLN A 104 21.90 -10.84 -9.06
N ASP A 105 21.97 -12.06 -9.57
CA ASP A 105 20.77 -12.81 -9.99
C ASP A 105 19.83 -13.18 -8.83
N TYR A 106 20.35 -13.27 -7.59
CA TYR A 106 19.54 -13.49 -6.40
C TYR A 106 18.77 -12.21 -5.99
N LEU A 107 19.41 -11.03 -6.11
CA LEU A 107 18.81 -9.73 -5.78
C LEU A 107 17.91 -9.19 -6.90
N PHE A 108 18.30 -9.41 -8.15
CA PHE A 108 17.67 -8.84 -9.35
C PHE A 108 17.28 -9.97 -10.33
N PRO A 109 16.24 -10.74 -10.01
CA PRO A 109 15.80 -11.83 -10.89
C PRO A 109 15.31 -11.28 -12.23
N LEU A 110 15.96 -11.70 -13.33
CA LEU A 110 15.64 -11.27 -14.70
C LEU A 110 14.30 -11.83 -15.23
N THR A 111 13.65 -12.70 -14.46
CA THR A 111 12.41 -13.38 -14.85
C THR A 111 11.20 -12.46 -14.88
N LEU A 112 11.21 -11.35 -14.12
CA LEU A 112 10.08 -10.43 -14.05
C LEU A 112 10.11 -9.42 -15.20
N LYS A 113 9.36 -9.71 -16.26
CA LYS A 113 9.11 -8.76 -17.36
C LYS A 113 7.78 -8.07 -17.16
N ILE A 114 7.79 -6.74 -17.14
CA ILE A 114 6.59 -5.92 -16.98
C ILE A 114 6.17 -5.39 -18.35
N PRO A 115 5.02 -5.82 -18.90
CA PRO A 115 4.50 -5.26 -20.14
C PRO A 115 4.15 -3.78 -19.98
N PRO A 116 4.11 -3.00 -21.09
CA PRO A 116 3.64 -1.63 -21.03
C PRO A 116 2.18 -1.58 -20.54
N ASP A 117 1.79 -0.47 -19.90
CA ASP A 117 0.46 -0.24 -19.33
C ASP A 117 0.02 -1.18 -18.19
N CYS A 118 0.90 -2.08 -17.73
CA CYS A 118 0.73 -2.90 -16.54
C CYS A 118 1.32 -2.23 -15.30
N THR A 119 0.87 -2.65 -14.11
CA THR A 119 1.40 -2.21 -12.81
C THR A 119 1.85 -3.40 -11.99
N THR A 120 2.70 -3.15 -11.00
CA THR A 120 3.22 -4.16 -10.07
C THR A 120 2.65 -3.96 -8.68
N GLU A 121 2.16 -5.04 -8.10
CA GLU A 121 1.52 -5.10 -6.79
C GLU A 121 2.11 -6.25 -5.97
N LEU A 122 2.09 -6.15 -4.63
CA LEU A 122 2.46 -7.28 -3.77
C LEU A 122 1.30 -8.29 -3.75
N ASN A 123 1.63 -9.57 -3.85
CA ASN A 123 0.64 -10.62 -3.66
C ASN A 123 0.28 -10.79 -2.16
N HIS A 124 -0.71 -11.63 -1.87
CA HIS A 124 -1.16 -11.84 -0.49
C HIS A 124 -0.09 -12.47 0.40
N ASP A 125 0.67 -13.45 -0.11
CA ASP A 125 1.69 -14.16 0.66
C ASP A 125 2.88 -13.28 1.02
N ALA A 126 3.30 -12.40 0.10
CA ALA A 126 4.32 -11.39 0.31
C ALA A 126 3.87 -10.36 1.34
N TYR A 127 2.58 -9.98 1.32
CA TYR A 127 2.01 -9.11 2.34
C TYR A 127 2.06 -9.78 3.73
N LEU A 128 1.68 -11.06 3.85
CA LEU A 128 1.77 -11.82 5.09
C LEU A 128 3.21 -11.99 5.58
N PHE A 129 4.15 -12.23 4.65
CA PHE A 129 5.57 -12.25 4.97
C PHE A 129 6.03 -10.92 5.56
N LEU A 130 5.76 -9.80 4.89
CA LEU A 130 6.13 -8.48 5.41
C LEU A 130 5.47 -8.21 6.75
N GLN A 131 4.22 -8.62 6.94
CA GLN A 131 3.55 -8.51 8.23
C GLN A 131 4.30 -9.28 9.33
N SER A 132 4.69 -10.53 9.07
CA SER A 132 5.50 -11.30 10.02
C SER A 132 6.84 -10.62 10.32
N VAL A 133 7.50 -10.04 9.32
CA VAL A 133 8.78 -9.33 9.51
C VAL A 133 8.58 -8.06 10.36
N PHE A 134 7.45 -7.37 10.19
CA PHE A 134 7.11 -6.22 11.03
C PHE A 134 6.75 -6.62 12.45
N ASP A 135 6.00 -7.70 12.64
CA ASP A 135 5.62 -8.18 13.97
C ASP A 135 6.86 -8.65 14.77
N LYS A 136 7.87 -9.22 14.10
CA LYS A 136 9.18 -9.57 14.70
C LYS A 136 9.98 -8.37 15.18
N HIS A 137 9.86 -7.27 14.46
CA HIS A 137 10.59 -6.03 14.74
C HIS A 137 9.58 -5.01 15.27
N ASP A 138 9.31 -5.09 16.57
CA ASP A 138 8.37 -4.24 17.35
C ASP A 138 8.61 -2.70 17.18
N LYS A 139 9.66 -2.33 16.44
CA LYS A 139 9.99 -0.98 15.98
C LYS A 139 10.39 -1.02 14.51
N VAL A 140 10.11 0.09 13.81
CA VAL A 140 10.47 0.37 12.41
C VAL A 140 11.67 -0.45 11.93
N LEU A 141 11.46 -1.28 10.89
CA LEU A 141 12.59 -1.82 10.12
C LEU A 141 13.42 -0.67 9.61
N THR A 142 14.47 -0.36 10.36
CA THR A 142 15.47 0.60 9.96
C THR A 142 16.42 -0.16 9.03
N LEU A 143 16.93 0.48 7.98
CA LEU A 143 17.88 -0.12 7.04
C LEU A 143 19.08 -0.78 7.76
N THR A 144 19.40 -0.34 8.98
CA THR A 144 20.36 -0.93 9.93
C THR A 144 20.00 -2.33 10.44
N VAL A 145 18.71 -2.64 10.66
CA VAL A 145 18.23 -3.96 11.12
C VAL A 145 18.44 -5.02 10.04
N LEU A 146 18.31 -4.62 8.76
CA LEU A 146 18.47 -5.48 7.58
C LEU A 146 19.92 -5.90 7.27
N GLY A 147 20.90 -5.48 8.07
CA GLY A 147 22.32 -5.80 7.83
C GLY A 147 22.87 -5.21 6.54
N MET A 148 22.17 -4.21 5.97
CA MET A 148 22.59 -3.45 4.81
C MET A 148 23.97 -2.84 5.11
N PRO A 149 24.98 -2.97 4.22
CA PRO A 149 26.19 -2.20 4.38
C PRO A 149 25.80 -0.73 4.51
N SER A 150 26.46 -0.01 5.43
CA SER A 150 26.54 1.45 5.39
C SER A 150 27.33 1.87 4.15
N GLY A 151 26.75 1.63 2.97
CA GLY A 151 27.17 2.15 1.67
C GLY A 151 26.84 3.63 1.56
N PRO A 152 27.41 4.32 0.57
CA PRO A 152 27.54 5.77 0.56
C PRO A 152 26.18 6.45 0.64
N ALA A 153 26.17 7.71 1.05
CA ALA A 153 25.02 8.56 1.32
C ALA A 153 23.84 8.49 0.31
N ALA A 154 23.98 7.89 -0.87
CA ALA A 154 22.91 7.51 -1.79
C ALA A 154 21.83 6.59 -1.16
N LEU A 155 22.14 5.72 -0.19
CA LEU A 155 21.11 4.96 0.53
C LEU A 155 20.36 5.80 1.58
N ARG A 156 20.94 6.94 2.00
CA ARG A 156 20.30 7.96 2.84
C ARG A 156 19.53 9.00 2.02
N VAL A 157 19.79 9.08 0.71
CA VAL A 157 19.33 10.16 -0.17
C VAL A 157 18.63 9.52 -1.37
N ASN A 158 17.29 9.56 -1.37
CA ASN A 158 16.42 9.25 -2.51
C ASN A 158 15.84 7.82 -2.65
N ALA A 159 15.72 7.05 -1.56
CA ALA A 159 14.72 5.97 -1.52
C ALA A 159 13.32 6.58 -1.33
N PHE A 160 12.86 7.32 -2.36
CA PHE A 160 11.66 8.18 -2.44
C PHE A 160 11.30 8.78 -1.08
N LYS A 161 11.62 10.07 -0.86
CA LYS A 161 10.91 10.81 0.19
C LYS A 161 9.45 10.60 -0.13
N CYS A 162 8.77 9.76 0.64
CA CYS A 162 7.38 9.40 0.53
C CYS A 162 6.83 9.51 1.92
N LEU A 163 5.74 10.25 2.03
CA LEU A 163 5.05 10.43 3.27
C LEU A 163 4.03 9.30 3.38
N THR A 164 4.16 8.51 4.43
CA THR A 164 3.14 7.54 4.84
C THR A 164 2.47 8.04 6.11
N HIS A 165 1.28 7.52 6.38
CA HIS A 165 0.53 7.88 7.58
C HIS A 165 1.37 7.57 8.83
N VAL A 166 1.69 8.60 9.60
CA VAL A 166 2.34 8.47 10.92
C VAL A 166 1.19 8.38 11.92
N GLY A 167 1.13 7.31 12.70
CA GLY A 167 0.11 7.17 13.74
C GLY A 167 0.14 8.34 14.74
N HIS A 168 -0.90 8.47 15.55
CA HIS A 168 -0.93 9.45 16.64
C HIS A 168 0.23 9.17 17.63
N GLY A 169 1.30 9.97 17.53
CA GLY A 169 2.51 9.85 18.35
C GLY A 169 3.69 10.49 17.61
N GLU A 170 4.53 11.21 18.33
CA GLU A 170 5.62 12.05 17.81
C GLU A 170 6.51 11.34 16.78
N GLY A 171 6.51 11.81 15.53
CA GLY A 171 7.62 11.69 14.57
C GLY A 171 8.10 10.30 14.13
N GLU A 172 7.72 9.22 14.80
CA GLU A 172 8.19 7.87 14.52
C GLU A 172 7.23 7.15 13.57
N PRO A 173 7.73 6.52 12.49
CA PRO A 173 6.90 5.68 11.65
C PRO A 173 6.27 4.56 12.48
N THR A 174 4.95 4.51 12.59
CA THR A 174 4.29 3.34 13.18
C THR A 174 4.37 2.15 12.22
N VAL A 175 4.25 0.91 12.73
CA VAL A 175 4.17 -0.33 11.93
C VAL A 175 3.07 -0.25 10.85
N LEU A 176 1.98 0.47 11.13
CA LEU A 176 0.92 0.73 10.15
C LEU A 176 1.40 1.63 8.99
N GLY A 177 2.34 2.56 9.24
CA GLY A 177 2.92 3.49 8.28
C GLY A 177 4.07 2.92 7.45
N SER A 178 4.67 1.80 7.82
CA SER A 178 5.68 1.11 7.00
C SER A 178 5.05 0.30 5.86
N ARG A 179 3.81 -0.19 6.02
CA ARG A 179 3.13 -1.03 5.00
C ARG A 179 2.87 -0.29 3.68
N PRO A 180 2.30 0.93 3.66
CA PRO A 180 2.08 1.67 2.41
C PRO A 180 3.39 1.98 1.66
N ARG A 181 4.54 2.01 2.36
CA ARG A 181 5.85 2.25 1.75
C ARG A 181 6.31 1.09 0.87
N TRP A 182 5.99 -0.14 1.23
CA TRP A 182 6.27 -1.32 0.41
C TRP A 182 5.40 -1.34 -0.84
N TRP A 183 4.12 -0.97 -0.73
CA TRP A 183 3.24 -0.79 -1.89
C TRP A 183 3.76 0.28 -2.85
N LEU A 184 4.23 1.42 -2.33
CA LEU A 184 4.84 2.46 -3.16
C LEU A 184 6.09 1.96 -3.89
N THR A 185 7.00 1.35 -3.14
CA THR A 185 8.27 0.87 -3.70
C THR A 185 7.98 -0.16 -4.78
N THR A 186 7.06 -1.10 -4.52
CA THR A 186 6.62 -2.10 -5.50
C THR A 186 6.04 -1.46 -6.78
N TYR A 187 5.25 -0.39 -6.63
CA TYR A 187 4.58 0.27 -7.75
C TYR A 187 5.52 1.14 -8.59
N LEU A 188 6.45 1.88 -7.96
CA LEU A 188 7.35 2.81 -8.64
C LEU A 188 8.68 2.18 -9.07
N ASP A 189 9.25 1.31 -8.24
CA ASP A 189 10.57 0.70 -8.43
C ASP A 189 10.56 -0.75 -7.92
N VAL A 190 9.99 -1.62 -8.73
CA VAL A 190 9.88 -3.05 -8.42
C VAL A 190 11.24 -3.72 -8.24
N GLN A 191 12.28 -3.27 -8.93
CA GLN A 191 13.63 -3.84 -8.82
C GLN A 191 14.18 -3.62 -7.41
N ARG A 192 14.02 -2.41 -6.88
CA ARG A 192 14.38 -2.10 -5.49
C ARG A 192 13.54 -2.88 -4.48
N CYS A 193 12.26 -3.13 -4.77
CA CYS A 193 11.43 -3.97 -3.92
C CYS A 193 11.95 -5.42 -3.88
N LEU A 194 12.30 -6.00 -5.03
CA LEU A 194 12.88 -7.33 -5.14
C LEU A 194 14.23 -7.43 -4.42
N GLU A 195 15.07 -6.42 -4.55
CA GLU A 195 16.33 -6.30 -3.83
C GLU A 195 16.11 -6.36 -2.32
N TYR A 196 15.16 -5.60 -1.78
CA TYR A 196 14.85 -5.60 -0.35
C TYR A 196 14.27 -6.94 0.14
N LEU A 197 13.41 -7.60 -0.65
CA LEU A 197 12.95 -8.97 -0.37
C LEU A 197 14.12 -9.97 -0.41
N GLY A 198 15.07 -9.74 -1.31
CA GLY A 198 16.45 -10.28 -1.37
C GLY A 198 17.10 -10.31 -0.01
N TYR A 199 17.34 -9.12 0.53
CA TYR A 199 18.01 -8.92 1.80
C TYR A 199 17.24 -9.53 2.98
N LEU A 200 15.90 -9.47 2.96
CA LEU A 200 15.03 -10.09 3.95
C LEU A 200 14.99 -11.62 3.90
N GLY A 201 15.46 -12.24 2.81
CA GLY A 201 15.47 -13.69 2.66
C GLY A 201 14.11 -14.29 2.33
N TYR A 202 13.21 -13.54 1.69
CA TYR A 202 11.86 -14.01 1.33
C TYR A 202 11.80 -15.39 0.60
N PRO A 203 12.63 -15.74 -0.40
CA PRO A 203 12.53 -17.01 -1.12
C PRO A 203 12.99 -18.17 -0.24
N ILE A 204 13.83 -17.87 0.75
CA ILE A 204 14.35 -18.85 1.69
C ILE A 204 13.24 -19.15 2.70
N ILE A 205 12.67 -18.11 3.31
CA ILE A 205 11.62 -18.23 4.33
C ILE A 205 10.31 -18.77 3.73
N SER A 206 9.93 -18.28 2.55
CA SER A 206 8.71 -18.70 1.85
C SER A 206 8.91 -19.91 0.92
N GLU A 207 10.10 -20.53 0.94
CA GLU A 207 10.46 -21.70 0.13
C GLU A 207 10.14 -21.55 -1.37
N GLN A 208 10.39 -20.36 -1.91
CA GLN A 208 10.17 -20.01 -3.32
C GLN A 208 11.48 -20.03 -4.11
N GLU A 209 11.38 -20.20 -5.43
CA GLU A 209 12.54 -20.15 -6.32
C GLU A 209 13.13 -18.73 -6.44
N SER A 210 12.29 -17.70 -6.30
CA SER A 210 12.69 -16.30 -6.51
C SER A 210 11.80 -15.30 -5.78
N GLN A 211 12.35 -14.11 -5.52
CA GLN A 211 11.62 -12.93 -5.05
C GLN A 211 10.51 -12.50 -6.00
N ALA A 212 10.66 -12.76 -7.30
CA ALA A 212 9.70 -12.35 -8.32
C ALA A 212 8.30 -12.92 -8.07
N VAL A 213 8.18 -14.06 -7.39
CA VAL A 213 6.90 -14.69 -7.04
C VAL A 213 6.07 -13.80 -6.09
N ALA A 214 6.71 -12.95 -5.30
CA ALA A 214 6.04 -11.98 -4.42
C ALA A 214 5.23 -10.92 -5.19
N ILE A 215 5.53 -10.72 -6.48
CA ILE A 215 4.98 -9.62 -7.26
C ILE A 215 3.88 -10.12 -8.19
N THR A 216 2.69 -9.52 -8.07
CA THR A 216 1.62 -9.66 -9.04
C THR A 216 1.74 -8.58 -10.09
N VAL A 217 1.96 -8.98 -11.35
CA VAL A 217 1.86 -8.07 -12.50
C VAL A 217 0.40 -7.98 -12.91
N THR A 218 -0.17 -6.79 -12.84
CA THR A 218 -1.56 -6.55 -13.23
C THR A 218 -1.70 -6.62 -14.75
N ARG A 219 -2.92 -6.83 -15.23
CA ARG A 219 -3.18 -6.84 -16.69
C ARG A 219 -3.14 -5.43 -17.28
N ASP A 220 -3.03 -5.37 -18.60
CA ASP A 220 -3.04 -4.13 -19.39
C ASP A 220 -4.28 -3.27 -19.05
N LYS A 221 -4.04 -1.99 -18.76
CA LYS A 221 -5.06 -0.97 -18.49
C LYS A 221 -6.10 -0.86 -19.59
N LYS A 222 -5.74 -1.08 -20.85
CA LYS A 222 -6.68 -1.07 -21.99
C LYS A 222 -7.75 -2.14 -21.83
N ILE A 223 -7.39 -3.32 -21.31
CA ILE A 223 -8.33 -4.41 -21.03
C ILE A 223 -9.26 -4.01 -19.88
N ASP A 224 -8.75 -3.36 -18.84
CA ASP A 224 -9.58 -2.83 -17.75
C ASP A 224 -10.62 -1.82 -18.24
N LEU A 225 -10.22 -0.91 -19.12
CA LEU A 225 -11.12 0.08 -19.73
C LEU A 225 -12.15 -0.57 -20.67
N GLN A 226 -11.75 -1.58 -21.45
CA GLN A 226 -12.68 -2.32 -22.33
C GLN A 226 -13.71 -3.09 -21.52
N LYS A 227 -13.28 -3.79 -20.46
CA LYS A 227 -14.15 -4.57 -19.58
C LYS A 227 -14.89 -3.71 -18.55
N LYS A 228 -14.53 -2.43 -18.42
CA LYS A 228 -15.05 -1.48 -17.43
C LYS A 228 -14.94 -2.00 -15.98
N GLN A 229 -13.92 -2.80 -15.71
CA GLN A 229 -13.66 -3.43 -14.42
C GLN A 229 -12.16 -3.59 -14.27
N THR A 230 -11.65 -3.29 -13.08
CA THR A 230 -10.25 -3.52 -12.71
C THR A 230 -10.17 -4.40 -11.46
N GLN A 231 -9.09 -5.17 -11.36
CA GLN A 231 -8.74 -5.93 -10.15
C GLN A 231 -7.56 -5.29 -9.41
N ARG A 232 -7.06 -4.14 -9.90
CA ARG A 232 -5.97 -3.39 -9.27
C ARG A 232 -6.34 -2.97 -7.86
N SER A 233 -5.35 -2.95 -6.99
CA SER A 233 -5.47 -2.47 -5.61
C SER A 233 -4.81 -1.12 -5.42
N VAL A 234 -3.87 -0.74 -6.29
CA VAL A 234 -3.15 0.53 -6.22
C VAL A 234 -3.49 1.42 -7.42
N PHE A 235 -3.87 2.67 -7.16
CA PHE A 235 -4.21 3.66 -8.19
C PHE A 235 -3.34 4.90 -8.08
N ARG A 236 -2.74 5.34 -9.20
CA ARG A 236 -1.93 6.56 -9.24
C ARG A 236 -2.76 7.78 -9.62
N CYS A 237 -2.64 8.83 -8.83
CA CYS A 237 -3.24 10.15 -9.03
C CYS A 237 -2.15 11.21 -9.18
N ASN A 238 -2.07 11.84 -10.34
CA ASN A 238 -1.13 12.93 -10.57
C ASN A 238 -1.79 14.26 -10.24
N VAL A 239 -1.15 15.04 -9.36
CA VAL A 239 -1.63 16.30 -8.82
C VAL A 239 -0.90 17.45 -9.53
N PHE A 240 -1.65 18.17 -10.36
CA PHE A 240 -1.17 19.34 -11.09
C PHE A 240 -1.76 20.61 -10.51
N GLY A 241 -1.03 21.71 -10.61
CA GLY A 241 -1.45 23.01 -10.13
C GLY A 241 -0.32 24.01 -10.20
N ASP A 242 -0.66 25.28 -10.23
CA ASP A 242 0.32 26.37 -10.26
C ASP A 242 1.20 26.39 -9.00
N SER A 243 2.30 27.14 -9.04
CA SER A 243 3.12 27.37 -7.85
C SER A 243 2.27 27.99 -6.73
N GLY A 244 2.41 27.47 -5.52
CA GLY A 244 1.61 27.93 -4.38
C GLY A 244 0.14 27.51 -4.37
N SER A 245 -0.34 26.66 -5.30
CA SER A 245 -1.75 26.25 -5.34
C SER A 245 -2.20 25.32 -4.21
N GLY A 246 -1.28 24.86 -3.34
CA GLY A 246 -1.58 24.00 -2.19
C GLY A 246 -1.43 22.50 -2.44
N LYS A 247 -0.76 22.10 -3.53
CA LYS A 247 -0.50 20.69 -3.90
C LYS A 247 0.15 19.88 -2.78
N SER A 248 1.28 20.32 -2.24
CA SER A 248 1.97 19.60 -1.16
C SER A 248 1.10 19.46 0.09
N GLY A 249 0.29 20.48 0.40
CA GLY A 249 -0.66 20.43 1.50
C GLY A 249 -1.74 19.37 1.28
N PHE A 250 -2.24 19.22 0.05
CA PHE A 250 -3.16 18.16 -0.34
C PHE A 250 -2.56 16.76 -0.13
N LEU A 251 -1.28 16.55 -0.49
CA LEU A 251 -0.59 15.28 -0.25
C LEU A 251 -0.47 14.96 1.25
N GLN A 252 -0.09 15.93 2.07
CA GLN A 252 0.07 15.76 3.51
C GLN A 252 -1.27 15.53 4.22
N ALA A 253 -2.31 16.22 3.77
CA ALA A 253 -3.66 16.06 4.32
C ALA A 253 -4.22 14.65 4.10
N PHE A 254 -3.85 13.98 3.01
CA PHE A 254 -4.21 12.57 2.79
C PHE A 254 -3.69 11.65 3.91
N LEU A 255 -2.62 12.06 4.57
CA LEU A 255 -1.96 11.33 5.66
C LEU A 255 -2.43 11.76 7.05
N GLY A 256 -3.52 12.54 7.14
CA GLY A 256 -4.06 13.02 8.42
C GLY A 256 -3.32 14.22 9.00
N ARG A 257 -2.52 14.95 8.21
CA ARG A 257 -1.76 16.11 8.69
C ARG A 257 -2.47 17.40 8.31
N ASN A 258 -2.98 18.13 9.29
CA ASN A 258 -3.52 19.48 9.11
C ASN A 258 -2.41 20.53 8.89
N LEU A 259 -2.79 21.76 8.55
CA LEU A 259 -1.86 22.85 8.24
C LEU A 259 -0.85 23.12 9.36
N THR A 260 -1.29 23.09 10.63
CA THR A 260 -0.40 23.29 11.79
C THR A 260 0.69 22.23 11.85
N ARG A 261 0.35 20.95 11.64
CA ARG A 261 1.33 19.86 11.59
C ARG A 261 2.28 20.00 10.39
N GLN A 262 1.78 20.51 9.26
CA GLN A 262 2.57 20.71 8.05
C GLN A 262 3.64 21.80 8.23
N ASN A 263 3.33 22.87 8.94
CA ASN A 263 4.27 23.99 9.19
C ASN A 263 5.50 23.59 10.02
N ILE A 264 5.43 22.46 10.73
CA ILE A 264 6.54 21.93 11.54
C ILE A 264 7.49 21.07 10.67
N ILE A 265 7.06 20.65 9.49
CA ILE A 265 7.84 19.78 8.62
C ILE A 265 8.95 20.60 7.95
N SER A 266 10.20 20.16 8.13
CA SER A 266 11.33 20.77 7.43
C SER A 266 11.24 20.54 5.93
N GLU A 267 11.69 21.51 5.13
CA GLU A 267 11.74 21.41 3.66
C GLU A 267 12.55 20.18 3.19
N GLN A 268 13.56 19.79 3.98
CA GLN A 268 14.38 18.60 3.71
C GLN A 268 13.58 17.29 3.81
N HIS A 269 12.43 17.27 4.49
CA HIS A 269 11.56 16.10 4.62
C HIS A 269 10.35 16.15 3.68
N MET A 270 10.26 17.17 2.83
CA MET A 270 9.19 17.26 1.83
C MET A 270 9.34 16.20 0.76
N SER A 271 8.21 15.68 0.34
CA SER A 271 8.07 14.52 -0.52
C SER A 271 7.01 14.81 -1.56
N TYR A 272 7.26 14.33 -2.77
CA TYR A 272 6.35 14.46 -3.90
C TYR A 272 5.39 13.27 -4.04
N TYR A 273 5.45 12.32 -3.10
CA TYR A 273 4.61 11.14 -3.11
C TYR A 273 3.94 10.93 -1.76
N ALA A 274 2.62 10.76 -1.77
CA ALA A 274 1.87 10.34 -0.61
C ALA A 274 1.03 9.12 -0.95
N ILE A 275 1.08 8.10 -0.10
CA ILE A 275 0.29 6.88 -0.28
C ILE A 275 -0.40 6.51 1.03
N SER A 276 -1.68 6.18 0.93
CA SER A 276 -2.49 5.73 2.05
C SER A 276 -3.69 4.93 1.52
N THR A 277 -4.43 4.33 2.44
CA THR A 277 -5.62 3.56 2.13
C THR A 277 -6.83 4.47 1.92
N ALA A 278 -7.68 4.10 0.97
CA ALA A 278 -8.97 4.70 0.70
C ALA A 278 -10.02 3.60 0.55
N TYR A 279 -11.20 3.79 1.16
CA TYR A 279 -12.28 2.81 1.14
C TYR A 279 -13.33 3.21 0.10
N VAL A 280 -13.50 2.38 -0.93
CA VAL A 280 -14.51 2.59 -1.98
C VAL A 280 -15.53 1.47 -1.91
N TYR A 281 -16.77 1.79 -1.56
CA TYR A 281 -17.88 0.82 -1.43
C TYR A 281 -17.55 -0.39 -0.54
N GLY A 282 -16.78 -0.16 0.54
CA GLY A 282 -16.33 -1.22 1.47
C GLY A 282 -15.10 -2.00 1.01
N GLN A 283 -14.54 -1.71 -0.16
CA GLN A 283 -13.27 -2.28 -0.62
C GLN A 283 -12.12 -1.36 -0.20
N GLU A 284 -11.11 -1.94 0.44
CA GLU A 284 -9.86 -1.26 0.74
C GLU A 284 -8.99 -1.18 -0.53
N LYS A 285 -8.54 0.03 -0.88
CA LYS A 285 -7.66 0.31 -2.00
C LYS A 285 -6.57 1.29 -1.59
N TYR A 286 -5.48 1.34 -2.33
CA TYR A 286 -4.39 2.29 -2.13
C TYR A 286 -4.46 3.39 -3.18
N LEU A 287 -4.44 4.64 -2.72
CA LEU A 287 -4.30 5.80 -3.59
C LEU A 287 -2.87 6.32 -3.46
N LEU A 288 -2.18 6.48 -4.58
CA LEU A 288 -0.83 7.02 -4.66
C LEU A 288 -0.92 8.41 -5.30
N LEU A 289 -0.71 9.45 -4.51
CA LEU A 289 -0.65 10.83 -4.97
C LEU A 289 0.78 11.15 -5.41
N HIS A 290 0.92 11.76 -6.58
CA HIS A 290 2.19 12.27 -7.11
C HIS A 290 2.04 13.76 -7.40
N GLU A 291 2.80 14.61 -6.72
CA GLU A 291 2.87 16.04 -6.99
C GLU A 291 3.74 16.29 -8.23
N VAL A 292 3.14 16.86 -9.29
CA VAL A 292 3.86 17.18 -10.53
C VAL A 292 4.26 18.65 -10.55
N PHE A 293 5.52 18.91 -10.87
CA PHE A 293 6.08 20.25 -10.93
C PHE A 293 5.73 20.99 -12.22
N PRO A 294 5.42 22.30 -12.14
CA PRO A 294 5.07 23.11 -13.30
C PRO A 294 6.27 23.49 -14.19
N ASP A 295 7.52 23.30 -13.74
CA ASP A 295 8.72 23.85 -14.40
C ASP A 295 9.09 23.15 -15.72
N PHE A 296 8.52 21.98 -16.02
CA PHE A 296 8.77 21.28 -17.26
C PHE A 296 7.77 21.75 -18.33
N ASN A 297 8.24 22.57 -19.29
CA ASN A 297 7.46 23.06 -20.43
C ASN A 297 6.77 21.93 -21.26
N VAL A 298 7.23 20.69 -21.12
CA VAL A 298 6.64 19.48 -21.69
C VAL A 298 6.55 18.41 -20.60
N LEU A 299 5.35 17.88 -20.36
CA LEU A 299 5.17 16.73 -19.47
C LEU A 299 5.73 15.46 -20.11
N SER A 300 6.54 14.70 -19.37
CA SER A 300 7.02 13.40 -19.84
C SER A 300 5.87 12.39 -19.96
N ASP A 301 6.03 11.36 -20.78
CA ASP A 301 5.04 10.26 -20.86
C ASP A 301 4.82 9.58 -19.50
N ALA A 302 5.85 9.57 -18.64
CA ALA A 302 5.76 9.05 -17.28
C ALA A 302 4.86 9.91 -16.37
N ASP A 303 4.89 11.23 -16.54
CA ASP A 303 4.06 12.19 -15.80
C ASP A 303 2.61 12.25 -16.32
N GLN A 304 2.38 11.80 -17.54
CA GLN A 304 1.04 11.67 -18.12
C GLN A 304 0.37 10.34 -17.74
N ALA A 305 1.15 9.30 -17.47
CA ALA A 305 0.63 8.01 -17.05
C ALA A 305 0.01 8.09 -15.64
N CYS A 306 -1.32 8.08 -15.53
CA CYS A 306 -1.99 7.96 -14.24
C CYS A 306 -3.40 7.39 -14.41
N ASP A 307 -3.98 6.91 -13.31
CA ASP A 307 -5.36 6.39 -13.29
C ASP A 307 -6.38 7.51 -13.11
N ILE A 308 -5.96 8.64 -12.52
CA ILE A 308 -6.76 9.85 -12.38
C ILE A 308 -5.88 11.09 -12.32
N VAL A 309 -6.38 12.21 -12.83
CA VAL A 309 -5.74 13.52 -12.76
C VAL A 309 -6.46 14.40 -11.75
N CYS A 310 -5.69 15.01 -10.86
CA CYS A 310 -6.15 16.00 -9.91
C CYS A 310 -5.62 17.38 -10.32
N LEU A 311 -6.50 18.28 -10.71
CA LEU A 311 -6.19 19.66 -11.09
C LEU A 311 -6.52 20.60 -9.92
N ALA A 312 -5.51 21.04 -9.18
CA ALA A 312 -5.64 21.87 -8.00
C ALA A 312 -5.30 23.33 -8.29
N TYR A 313 -6.30 24.20 -8.16
CA TYR A 313 -6.14 25.65 -8.20
C TYR A 313 -6.41 26.25 -6.81
N ASP A 314 -5.86 27.43 -6.56
CA ASP A 314 -6.07 28.17 -5.30
C ASP A 314 -7.28 29.09 -5.44
N ALA A 315 -8.32 28.86 -4.63
CA ALA A 315 -9.55 29.65 -4.67
C ALA A 315 -9.32 31.15 -4.36
N SER A 316 -8.25 31.48 -3.62
CA SER A 316 -7.86 32.84 -3.26
C SER A 316 -6.97 33.54 -4.31
N ASN A 317 -6.40 32.79 -5.26
CA ASN A 317 -5.56 33.34 -6.33
C ASN A 317 -6.32 33.36 -7.66
N PRO A 318 -6.56 34.54 -8.27
CA PRO A 318 -7.34 34.68 -9.50
C PRO A 318 -6.69 34.07 -10.75
N HIS A 319 -5.38 33.85 -10.78
CA HIS A 319 -4.65 33.34 -11.95
C HIS A 319 -4.43 31.82 -11.92
N SER A 320 -4.57 31.19 -10.75
CA SER A 320 -4.19 29.79 -10.54
C SER A 320 -5.01 28.80 -11.37
N PHE A 321 -6.27 29.12 -11.68
CA PHE A 321 -7.14 28.27 -12.50
C PHE A 321 -6.72 28.19 -13.97
N GLU A 322 -6.10 29.25 -14.52
CA GLU A 322 -5.62 29.27 -15.90
C GLU A 322 -4.65 28.12 -16.16
N TYR A 323 -3.74 27.87 -15.22
CA TYR A 323 -2.80 26.76 -15.28
C TYR A 323 -3.51 25.41 -15.42
N CYS A 324 -4.52 25.15 -14.57
CA CYS A 324 -5.30 23.91 -14.60
C CYS A 324 -6.03 23.73 -15.95
N ALA A 325 -6.61 24.80 -16.47
CA ALA A 325 -7.28 24.78 -17.77
C ALA A 325 -6.29 24.51 -18.92
N ARG A 326 -5.08 25.11 -18.89
CA ARG A 326 -4.03 24.89 -19.89
C ARG A 326 -3.56 23.43 -19.88
N VAL A 327 -3.21 22.88 -18.71
CA VAL A 327 -2.76 21.49 -18.57
C VAL A 327 -3.83 20.51 -19.06
N PHE A 328 -5.09 20.71 -18.65
CA PHE A 328 -6.19 19.86 -19.12
C PHE A 328 -6.31 19.88 -20.65
N LYS A 329 -6.31 21.08 -21.25
CA LYS A 329 -6.48 21.22 -22.70
C LYS A 329 -5.33 20.61 -23.49
N GLN A 330 -4.11 20.75 -23.00
CA GLN A 330 -2.91 20.31 -23.71
C GLN A 330 -2.69 18.80 -23.62
N TYR A 331 -2.99 18.18 -22.47
CA TYR A 331 -2.59 16.80 -22.21
C TYR A 331 -3.73 15.82 -21.96
N PHE A 332 -4.88 16.28 -21.45
CA PHE A 332 -5.91 15.36 -20.93
C PHE A 332 -7.26 15.45 -21.65
N MET A 333 -7.51 16.49 -22.46
CA MET A 333 -8.79 16.71 -23.15
C MET A 333 -9.25 15.51 -23.98
N ASP A 334 -8.33 14.91 -24.75
CA ASP A 334 -8.61 13.81 -25.67
C ASP A 334 -8.24 12.43 -25.08
N THR A 335 -7.93 12.38 -23.78
CA THR A 335 -7.56 11.15 -23.09
C THR A 335 -8.76 10.46 -22.44
N LYS A 336 -8.61 9.17 -22.12
CA LYS A 336 -9.61 8.41 -21.35
C LYS A 336 -9.41 8.55 -19.84
N THR A 337 -8.42 9.34 -19.41
CA THR A 337 -8.08 9.48 -18.00
C THR A 337 -9.08 10.43 -17.33
N PRO A 338 -9.73 10.03 -16.24
CA PRO A 338 -10.65 10.89 -15.51
C PRO A 338 -9.90 12.08 -14.90
N CYS A 339 -10.51 13.26 -14.91
CA CYS A 339 -9.98 14.47 -14.30
C CYS A 339 -10.94 15.03 -13.24
N MET A 340 -10.40 15.50 -12.13
CA MET A 340 -11.14 16.20 -11.07
C MET A 340 -10.50 17.55 -10.80
N MET A 341 -11.34 18.59 -10.72
CA MET A 341 -10.94 19.94 -10.34
C MET A 341 -11.07 20.12 -8.83
N ILE A 342 -10.03 20.63 -8.17
CA ILE A 342 -9.99 20.93 -6.75
C ILE A 342 -9.77 22.43 -6.55
N ALA A 343 -10.68 23.05 -5.81
CA ALA A 343 -10.57 24.41 -5.32
C ALA A 343 -9.91 24.37 -3.93
N ALA A 344 -8.58 24.44 -3.92
CA ALA A 344 -7.78 24.42 -2.70
C ALA A 344 -7.88 25.73 -1.93
N LYS A 345 -7.48 25.69 -0.64
CA LYS A 345 -7.54 26.82 0.31
C LYS A 345 -8.94 27.42 0.42
N SER A 346 -9.96 26.57 0.43
CA SER A 346 -11.37 26.99 0.53
C SER A 346 -11.73 27.67 1.86
N ASP A 347 -10.82 27.69 2.83
CA ASP A 347 -10.91 28.48 4.06
C ASP A 347 -10.64 29.98 3.83
N LEU A 348 -9.96 30.33 2.74
CA LEU A 348 -9.72 31.72 2.34
C LEU A 348 -10.89 32.27 1.51
N GLN A 349 -10.97 33.59 1.40
CA GLN A 349 -12.00 34.24 0.60
C GLN A 349 -11.86 33.88 -0.88
N GLU A 350 -12.92 33.29 -1.45
CA GLU A 350 -12.94 32.90 -2.86
C GLU A 350 -12.90 34.16 -3.76
N THR A 351 -11.95 34.16 -4.69
CA THR A 351 -11.76 35.23 -5.67
C THR A 351 -12.25 34.78 -7.04
N LYS A 352 -12.74 35.74 -7.83
CA LYS A 352 -13.15 35.48 -9.21
C LYS A 352 -11.91 35.13 -10.04
N GLN A 353 -11.91 33.90 -10.57
CA GLN A 353 -10.84 33.41 -11.44
C GLN A 353 -10.82 34.19 -12.77
N LEU A 354 -9.65 34.70 -13.15
CA LEU A 354 -9.39 35.45 -14.37
C LEU A 354 -9.14 34.48 -15.53
N TYR A 355 -10.19 33.81 -15.95
CA TYR A 355 -10.20 32.94 -17.13
C TYR A 355 -11.48 33.16 -17.94
N ALA A 356 -11.46 32.77 -19.21
CA ALA A 356 -12.59 32.95 -20.12
C ALA A 356 -13.89 32.25 -19.66
N LEU A 357 -13.80 31.22 -18.81
CA LEU A 357 -14.90 30.48 -18.23
C LEU A 357 -14.71 30.37 -16.71
N THR A 358 -15.80 30.33 -15.95
CA THR A 358 -15.70 29.98 -14.52
C THR A 358 -15.28 28.52 -14.35
N PRO A 359 -14.66 28.13 -13.21
CA PRO A 359 -14.27 26.74 -12.96
C PRO A 359 -15.44 25.75 -13.11
N LEU A 360 -16.64 26.13 -12.65
CA LEU A 360 -17.84 25.31 -12.78
C LEU A 360 -18.29 25.14 -14.24
N GLU A 361 -18.31 26.23 -15.02
CA GLU A 361 -18.67 26.19 -16.44
C GLU A 361 -17.66 25.38 -17.25
N PHE A 362 -16.37 25.51 -16.93
CA PHE A 362 -15.30 24.71 -17.53
C PHE A 362 -15.51 23.22 -17.27
N CYS A 363 -15.76 22.82 -16.02
CA CYS A 363 -16.07 21.43 -15.68
C CYS A 363 -17.30 20.91 -16.43
N ARG A 364 -18.37 21.72 -16.48
CA ARG A 364 -19.61 21.35 -17.19
C ARG A 364 -19.38 21.17 -18.69
N LYS A 365 -18.63 22.09 -19.32
CA LYS A 365 -18.28 22.05 -20.74
C LYS A 365 -17.49 20.77 -21.09
N HIS A 366 -16.56 20.38 -20.23
CA HIS A 366 -15.68 19.25 -20.43
C HIS A 366 -16.16 17.95 -19.75
N LYS A 367 -17.41 17.90 -19.29
CA LYS A 367 -18.05 16.73 -18.65
C LYS A 367 -17.28 16.20 -17.42
N MET A 368 -16.56 17.07 -16.72
CA MET A 368 -15.90 16.77 -15.45
C MET A 368 -16.87 16.97 -14.27
N PRO A 369 -16.61 16.34 -13.11
CA PRO A 369 -17.30 16.66 -11.88
C PRO A 369 -17.17 18.16 -11.53
N PRO A 370 -18.13 18.74 -10.77
CA PRO A 370 -18.01 20.11 -10.31
C PRO A 370 -16.75 20.27 -9.43
N PRO A 371 -16.13 21.46 -9.40
CA PRO A 371 -14.97 21.72 -8.56
C PRO A 371 -15.23 21.34 -7.09
N GLN A 372 -14.29 20.61 -6.49
CA GLN A 372 -14.39 20.17 -5.10
C GLN A 372 -13.62 21.14 -4.22
N ALA A 373 -14.31 21.78 -3.27
CA ALA A 373 -13.67 22.64 -2.27
C ALA A 373 -12.83 21.80 -1.30
N PHE A 374 -11.63 22.28 -0.99
CA PHE A 374 -10.69 21.59 -0.11
C PHE A 374 -9.86 22.57 0.72
N THR A 375 -9.64 22.23 1.99
CA THR A 375 -8.73 22.94 2.88
C THR A 375 -7.97 21.97 3.79
N CYS A 376 -6.72 22.32 4.08
CA CYS A 376 -5.91 21.67 5.11
C CYS A 376 -6.01 22.38 6.48
N ASN A 377 -6.63 23.56 6.52
CA ASN A 377 -6.73 24.40 7.70
C ASN A 377 -7.91 23.95 8.57
N THR A 378 -7.75 22.78 9.18
CA THR A 378 -8.74 22.16 10.07
C THR A 378 -8.14 21.96 11.45
N ALA A 379 -8.97 22.09 12.50
CA ALA A 379 -8.54 21.81 13.87
C ALA A 379 -8.11 20.33 14.02
N ASP A 380 -8.89 19.41 13.46
CA ASP A 380 -8.64 17.97 13.44
C ASP A 380 -8.04 17.51 12.10
N GLU A 381 -7.95 16.18 11.91
CA GLU A 381 -7.50 15.58 10.64
C GLU A 381 -8.35 16.06 9.45
N PRO A 382 -7.72 16.40 8.30
CA PRO A 382 -8.46 16.80 7.11
C PRO A 382 -9.41 15.70 6.60
N CYS A 383 -10.56 16.12 6.07
CA CYS A 383 -11.56 15.22 5.51
C CYS A 383 -10.99 14.37 4.36
N LYS A 384 -11.25 13.05 4.41
CA LYS A 384 -10.74 12.10 3.40
C LYS A 384 -11.68 11.84 2.21
N ASP A 385 -12.85 12.47 2.18
CA ASP A 385 -13.89 12.23 1.16
C ASP A 385 -13.41 12.48 -0.27
N ILE A 386 -12.56 13.48 -0.48
CA ILE A 386 -12.02 13.80 -1.81
C ILE A 386 -11.10 12.68 -2.31
N TYR A 387 -10.30 12.06 -1.43
CA TYR A 387 -9.44 10.93 -1.82
C TYR A 387 -10.27 9.69 -2.14
N THR A 388 -11.37 9.46 -1.41
CA THR A 388 -12.35 8.41 -1.74
C THR A 388 -12.98 8.66 -3.11
N LYS A 389 -13.36 9.90 -3.40
CA LYS A 389 -13.88 10.32 -4.71
C LYS A 389 -12.87 10.12 -5.83
N LEU A 390 -11.61 10.51 -5.63
CA LEU A 390 -10.52 10.28 -6.59
C LEU A 390 -10.33 8.79 -6.88
N THR A 391 -10.27 7.98 -5.82
CA THR A 391 -10.12 6.53 -5.93
C THR A 391 -11.31 5.89 -6.65
N THR A 392 -12.53 6.34 -6.36
CA THR A 392 -13.75 5.86 -7.02
C THR A 392 -13.73 6.15 -8.53
N MET A 393 -13.29 7.34 -8.92
CA MET A 393 -13.14 7.72 -10.34
C MET A 393 -12.03 6.93 -11.04
N ALA A 394 -10.91 6.64 -10.34
CA ALA A 394 -9.84 5.79 -10.87
C ALA A 394 -10.31 4.34 -11.08
N MET A 395 -11.11 3.79 -10.15
CA MET A 395 -11.70 2.45 -10.26
C MET A 395 -12.77 2.35 -11.35
N HIS A 396 -13.53 3.43 -11.55
CA HIS A 396 -14.65 3.46 -12.49
C HIS A 396 -14.61 4.67 -13.43
N PRO A 397 -13.63 4.79 -14.35
CA PRO A 397 -13.50 5.95 -15.25
C PRO A 397 -14.73 6.18 -16.14
N HIS A 398 -15.49 5.12 -16.42
CA HIS A 398 -16.67 5.16 -17.28
C HIS A 398 -17.96 5.52 -16.54
N ALA A 399 -17.96 5.43 -15.20
CA ALA A 399 -19.14 5.74 -14.43
C ALA A 399 -19.34 7.26 -14.44
N ARG A 400 -20.41 7.72 -15.07
CA ARG A 400 -20.92 9.07 -14.80
C ARG A 400 -21.45 9.07 -13.37
N LEU A 401 -20.59 9.37 -12.41
CA LEU A 401 -20.98 9.55 -11.01
C LEU A 401 -22.02 10.68 -10.96
N ARG A 402 -23.31 10.31 -10.91
CA ARG A 402 -24.44 11.23 -11.15
C ARG A 402 -24.60 12.32 -10.09
N CYS A 403 -23.95 12.21 -8.94
CA CYS A 403 -23.61 13.35 -8.09
C CYS A 403 -22.33 13.07 -7.29
N MET A 404 -21.31 13.91 -7.49
CA MET A 404 -20.18 14.10 -6.56
C MET A 404 -20.28 15.45 -5.84
N CYS A 405 -21.48 16.04 -5.90
CA CYS A 405 -21.82 17.33 -5.33
C CYS A 405 -21.81 17.26 -3.80
N THR A 406 -21.19 18.23 -3.13
CA THR A 406 -21.25 18.42 -1.67
C THR A 406 -22.55 19.08 -1.22
N CYS A 407 -23.53 19.23 -2.12
CA CYS A 407 -24.63 20.18 -1.94
C CYS A 407 -25.63 19.78 -0.85
N ASN A 408 -25.56 18.55 -0.29
CA ASN A 408 -26.49 18.00 0.69
C ASN A 408 -27.99 18.20 0.34
N ARG A 409 -28.28 18.53 -0.91
CA ARG A 409 -29.59 19.00 -1.42
C ARG A 409 -30.07 18.21 -2.64
N CYS A 410 -29.22 17.38 -3.24
CA CYS A 410 -29.68 16.50 -4.30
C CYS A 410 -30.25 15.21 -3.71
N THR A 411 -31.19 14.61 -4.44
CA THR A 411 -31.84 13.33 -4.07
C THR A 411 -30.84 12.21 -3.79
N PHE A 412 -29.69 12.20 -4.47
CA PHE A 412 -28.64 11.21 -4.27
C PHE A 412 -27.88 11.41 -2.94
N CYS A 413 -27.53 12.64 -2.55
CA CYS A 413 -26.91 12.92 -1.24
C CYS A 413 -27.87 12.59 -0.09
N HIS A 414 -29.16 12.90 -0.25
CA HIS A 414 -30.17 12.51 0.73
C HIS A 414 -30.31 10.98 0.84
N LEU A 415 -30.28 10.26 -0.29
CA LEU A 415 -30.29 8.78 -0.26
C LEU A 415 -29.04 8.20 0.38
N GLN A 416 -27.85 8.73 0.07
CA GLN A 416 -26.60 8.23 0.64
C GLN A 416 -26.52 8.49 2.15
N ASN A 417 -26.91 9.70 2.60
CA ASN A 417 -27.00 10.03 4.02
C ASN A 417 -28.09 9.21 4.73
N PHE A 418 -29.20 8.90 4.05
CA PHE A 418 -30.24 8.04 4.60
C PHE A 418 -29.76 6.59 4.75
N ILE A 419 -29.09 6.03 3.73
CA ILE A 419 -28.50 4.68 3.76
C ILE A 419 -27.42 4.57 4.85
N ASN A 420 -26.62 5.62 5.01
CA ASN A 420 -25.58 5.69 6.04
C ASN A 420 -26.10 6.15 7.41
N SER A 421 -27.39 6.44 7.55
CA SER A 421 -27.96 6.85 8.84
C SER A 421 -27.94 5.68 9.84
N GLU A 422 -27.72 6.00 11.12
CA GLU A 422 -27.78 5.03 12.21
C GLU A 422 -29.11 4.26 12.21
N LEU A 423 -30.19 4.90 11.77
CA LEU A 423 -31.51 4.32 11.74
C LEU A 423 -31.59 3.17 10.72
N VAL A 424 -31.06 3.35 9.51
CA VAL A 424 -31.03 2.30 8.48
C VAL A 424 -30.03 1.20 8.82
N GLN A 425 -28.87 1.55 9.40
CA GLN A 425 -27.89 0.60 9.92
C GLN A 425 -28.51 -0.29 11.03
N THR A 426 -29.23 0.31 11.96
CA THR A 426 -29.91 -0.40 13.05
C THR A 426 -31.05 -1.28 12.54
N VAL A 427 -31.84 -0.79 11.58
CA VAL A 427 -32.90 -1.58 10.94
C VAL A 427 -32.30 -2.75 10.17
N LYS A 428 -31.22 -2.55 9.42
CA LYS A 428 -30.51 -3.62 8.70
C LYS A 428 -29.97 -4.67 9.67
N ALA A 429 -29.33 -4.26 10.77
CA ALA A 429 -28.82 -5.16 11.80
C ALA A 429 -29.94 -5.95 12.49
N LYS A 430 -31.07 -5.30 12.81
CA LYS A 430 -32.26 -5.94 13.39
C LYS A 430 -32.95 -6.89 12.41
N LEU A 431 -33.00 -6.56 11.12
CA LEU A 431 -33.53 -7.46 10.09
C LEU A 431 -32.63 -8.67 9.88
N TYR A 432 -31.31 -8.47 9.86
CA TYR A 432 -30.34 -9.54 9.70
C TYR A 432 -30.41 -10.53 10.89
N THR A 433 -30.50 -10.00 12.11
CA THR A 433 -30.69 -10.82 13.32
C THR A 433 -32.07 -11.48 13.38
N ALA A 434 -33.14 -10.83 12.90
CA ALA A 434 -34.47 -11.43 12.82
C ALA A 434 -34.58 -12.53 11.76
N ILE A 435 -33.83 -12.42 10.66
CA ILE A 435 -33.75 -13.45 9.61
C ILE A 435 -32.89 -14.63 10.06
N LEU A 436 -31.79 -14.37 10.77
CA LEU A 436 -30.96 -15.45 11.36
C LEU A 436 -31.62 -16.14 12.55
N SER A 437 -32.48 -15.45 13.32
CA SER A 437 -33.17 -16.04 14.48
C SER A 437 -34.41 -16.86 14.12
N ARG A 438 -34.98 -16.70 12.91
CA ARG A 438 -36.04 -17.56 12.38
C ARG A 438 -35.45 -18.67 11.49
N HIS A 439 -34.86 -19.66 12.16
CA HIS A 439 -34.45 -21.01 11.69
C HIS A 439 -34.35 -21.28 10.17
N VAL A 440 -33.11 -21.43 9.68
CA VAL A 440 -32.80 -22.39 8.61
C VAL A 440 -32.03 -23.54 9.24
N THR A 441 -32.75 -24.58 9.66
CA THR A 441 -32.17 -25.91 9.86
C THR A 441 -31.87 -26.52 8.49
N GLN A 442 -30.70 -27.12 8.37
CA GLN A 442 -30.00 -27.49 7.13
C GLN A 442 -30.60 -28.69 6.36
N ALA A 443 -31.92 -28.90 6.38
CA ALA A 443 -32.52 -30.15 5.88
C ALA A 443 -33.37 -30.07 4.59
N ASP A 444 -34.01 -28.96 4.22
CA ASP A 444 -35.02 -28.99 3.13
C ASP A 444 -34.81 -28.00 1.95
N LEU A 445 -33.56 -27.63 1.66
CA LEU A 445 -33.22 -26.68 0.59
C LEU A 445 -32.75 -27.35 -0.71
N LYS A 446 -33.67 -27.96 -1.46
CA LYS A 446 -33.39 -28.33 -2.87
C LYS A 446 -34.42 -27.91 -3.93
N SER A 447 -35.51 -27.20 -3.59
CA SER A 447 -36.47 -26.76 -4.63
C SER A 447 -37.22 -25.43 -4.39
N SER A 448 -37.50 -25.02 -3.15
CA SER A 448 -38.40 -23.87 -2.90
C SER A 448 -37.74 -22.48 -2.80
N THR A 449 -36.42 -22.37 -2.99
CA THR A 449 -35.63 -21.19 -2.60
C THR A 449 -35.80 -19.97 -3.51
N PHE A 450 -36.15 -20.18 -4.78
CA PHE A 450 -36.24 -19.09 -5.75
C PHE A 450 -37.47 -18.21 -5.50
N TRP A 451 -38.65 -18.83 -5.38
CA TRP A 451 -39.91 -18.12 -5.18
C TRP A 451 -39.98 -17.42 -3.82
N LEU A 452 -39.37 -17.99 -2.79
CA LEU A 452 -39.33 -17.40 -1.44
C LEU A 452 -38.42 -16.16 -1.39
N ARG A 453 -37.28 -16.17 -2.11
CA ARG A 453 -36.41 -15.00 -2.26
C ARG A 453 -37.04 -13.90 -3.12
N VAL A 454 -37.75 -14.28 -4.19
CA VAL A 454 -38.47 -13.33 -5.06
C VAL A 454 -39.62 -12.66 -4.32
N SER A 455 -40.42 -13.43 -3.57
CA SER A 455 -41.54 -12.90 -2.79
C SER A 455 -41.07 -12.00 -1.65
N VAL A 456 -40.08 -12.40 -0.85
CA VAL A 456 -39.50 -11.52 0.19
C VAL A 456 -38.90 -10.25 -0.40
N GLY A 457 -38.20 -10.35 -1.54
CA GLY A 457 -37.69 -9.19 -2.28
C GLY A 457 -38.80 -8.24 -2.72
N ALA A 458 -39.89 -8.77 -3.28
CA ALA A 458 -41.03 -7.99 -3.72
C ALA A 458 -41.74 -7.27 -2.55
N THR A 459 -41.89 -7.92 -1.39
CA THR A 459 -42.52 -7.30 -0.22
C THR A 459 -41.66 -6.17 0.35
N VAL A 460 -40.34 -6.34 0.40
CA VAL A 460 -39.42 -5.29 0.86
C VAL A 460 -39.43 -4.09 -0.09
N PHE A 461 -39.44 -4.33 -1.40
CA PHE A 461 -39.57 -3.25 -2.40
C PHE A 461 -40.92 -2.53 -2.30
N ALA A 462 -42.02 -3.25 -2.06
CA ALA A 462 -43.34 -2.66 -1.88
C ALA A 462 -43.41 -1.78 -0.61
N VAL A 463 -42.86 -2.25 0.50
CA VAL A 463 -42.85 -1.49 1.77
C VAL A 463 -41.96 -0.26 1.67
N LEU A 464 -40.79 -0.36 1.04
CA LEU A 464 -39.92 0.79 0.78
C LEU A 464 -40.55 1.79 -0.19
N GLY A 465 -41.23 1.30 -1.23
CA GLY A 465 -41.98 2.13 -2.18
C GLY A 465 -43.11 2.90 -1.51
N ILE A 466 -43.89 2.25 -0.63
CA ILE A 466 -44.97 2.89 0.14
C ILE A 466 -44.41 3.90 1.15
N ALA A 467 -43.28 3.59 1.79
CA ALA A 467 -42.61 4.52 2.70
C ALA A 467 -42.09 5.77 1.95
N MET A 468 -41.44 5.60 0.79
CA MET A 468 -41.02 6.71 -0.07
C MET A 468 -42.21 7.53 -0.57
N TYR A 469 -43.29 6.88 -0.99
CA TYR A 469 -44.52 7.54 -1.44
C TYR A 469 -45.13 8.41 -0.33
N ARG A 470 -45.18 7.90 0.91
CA ARG A 470 -45.68 8.65 2.07
C ARG A 470 -44.76 9.81 2.48
N VAL A 471 -43.45 9.67 2.34
CA VAL A 471 -42.50 10.75 2.65
C VAL A 471 -42.56 11.85 1.59
N LEU A 472 -42.70 11.50 0.31
CA LEU A 472 -42.79 12.45 -0.80
C LEU A 472 -44.12 13.23 -0.81
N LEU A 473 -45.23 12.61 -0.41
CA LEU A 473 -46.53 13.29 -0.32
C LEU A 473 -46.67 14.19 0.91
N LYS A 474 -45.84 14.02 1.94
CA LYS A 474 -45.87 14.87 3.14
C LYS A 474 -45.17 16.23 2.96
N GLN A 475 -44.53 16.46 1.81
CA GLN A 475 -43.85 17.71 1.44
C GLN A 475 -44.58 18.52 0.36
N ARG A 476 -45.87 18.25 0.10
CA ARG A 476 -46.72 19.13 -0.73
C ARG A 476 -47.68 19.93 0.12
#